data_AF-A0A6N6RM04-F1
#
_entry.id   AF-A0A6N6RM04-F1
#
_cell.length_a   1.000
_cell.length_b   1.000
_cell.length_c   1.000
_cell.angle_alpha   90.00
_cell.angle_beta   90.00
_cell.angle_gamma   90.00
#
_symmetry.space_group_name_H-M   'P 1'
#
loop_
_entity.id
_entity.type
_entity.pdbx_description
1 polymer ?
#
loop_
_entity_poly.entity_id
_entity_poly.type
_entity_poly.pdbx_seq_one_letter_code
_entity_poly.pdbx_strand_id
1 'polypeptide(L)' 'MKRSYRILLLLTLSGTGELILGACMRFLEMAGANILMVAGLISQVSALGYAGYLSLQRRTLKAEV' A
#
# COMPACT_ATOMS: atom_id res chain seq x y z
N MET A 1 3.12 7.44 17.16
CA MET A 1 2.44 6.38 16.37
C MET A 1 3.17 5.06 16.52
N LYS A 2 2.46 3.94 16.79
CA LYS A 2 3.06 2.59 16.89
C LYS A 2 3.79 2.25 15.57
N ARG A 3 4.98 1.64 15.66
CA ARG A 3 5.87 1.35 14.51
C ARG A 3 5.14 0.68 13.34
N SER A 4 4.22 -0.24 13.63
CA SER A 4 3.40 -0.93 12.63
C SER A 4 2.56 0.02 11.76
N TYR A 5 1.98 1.07 12.35
CA TYR A 5 1.20 2.05 11.58
C TYR A 5 2.05 2.89 10.64
N ARG A 6 3.33 3.09 10.95
CA ARG A 6 4.26 3.82 10.07
C ARG A 6 4.55 3.03 8.80
N ILE A 7 4.71 1.71 8.91
CA ILE A 7 4.95 0.82 7.75
C ILE A 7 3.72 0.80 6.85
N LEU A 8 2.52 0.63 7.43
CA LEU A 8 1.28 0.68 6.68
C LEU A 8 1.15 2.00 5.91
N LEU A 9 1.41 3.12 6.58
CA LEU A 9 1.30 4.46 5.99
C LEU A 9 2.33 4.70 4.89
N LEU A 10 3.56 4.17 5.04
CA LEU A 10 4.58 4.22 3.99
C LEU A 10 4.18 3.43 2.74
N LEU A 11 3.67 2.20 2.92
CA LEU A 11 3.20 1.37 1.79
C LEU A 11 2.04 2.02 1.05
N THR A 12 1.05 2.55 1.79
CA THR A 12 -0.10 3.22 1.16
C THR A 12 0.31 4.47 0.43
N LEU A 13 1.18 5.32 1.00
CA LEU A 13 1.65 6.54 0.33
C LEU A 13 2.50 6.24 -0.90
N SER A 14 3.44 5.30 -0.81
CA SER A 14 4.28 4.93 -1.97
C SER A 14 3.43 4.34 -3.09
N GLY A 15 2.55 3.38 -2.77
CA GLY A 15 1.68 2.72 -3.74
C GLY A 15 0.70 3.69 -4.40
N THR A 16 0.14 4.63 -3.64
CA THR A 16 -0.73 5.68 -4.21
C THR A 16 0.06 6.60 -5.14
N GLY A 17 1.27 7.00 -4.75
CA GLY A 17 2.14 7.85 -5.57
C GLY A 17 2.52 7.17 -6.90
N GLU A 18 2.90 5.90 -6.85
CA GLU A 18 3.24 5.09 -8.02
C GLU A 18 2.05 4.94 -8.98
N LEU A 19 0.83 4.75 -8.45
CA LEU A 19 -0.38 4.70 -9.27
C LEU A 19 -0.71 6.03 -9.94
N ILE A 20 -0.60 7.14 -9.20
CA ILE A 20 -0.86 8.48 -9.74
C ILE A 20 0.16 8.80 -10.83
N LEU A 21 1.45 8.63 -10.55
CA LEU A 21 2.51 8.86 -11.52
C LEU A 21 2.38 7.93 -12.73
N GLY A 22 2.07 6.65 -12.50
CA GLY A 22 1.84 5.69 -13.57
C GLY A 22 0.66 6.06 -14.46
N ALA A 23 -0.44 6.55 -13.89
CA ALA A 23 -1.59 7.05 -14.63
C ALA A 23 -1.24 8.32 -15.44
N CYS A 24 -0.50 9.26 -14.86
CA CYS A 24 0.00 10.45 -15.56
C CYS A 24 0.91 10.07 -16.73
N MET A 25 1.86 9.15 -16.52
CA MET A 25 2.74 8.66 -17.57
C MET A 25 1.96 7.94 -18.68
N ARG A 26 0.91 7.20 -18.32
CA ARG A 26 0.04 6.52 -19.30
C ARG A 26 -0.69 7.53 -20.17
N PHE A 27 -1.18 8.61 -19.59
CA PHE A 27 -1.83 9.71 -20.30
C PHE A 27 -0.88 10.44 -21.25
N LEU A 28 0.39 10.59 -20.86
CA LEU A 28 1.44 11.18 -21.70
C LEU A 28 2.10 10.18 -22.68
N GLU A 29 1.55 8.97 -22.81
CA GLU A 29 2.10 7.88 -23.63
C GLU A 29 3.58 7.56 -23.36
N MET A 30 4.05 7.80 -22.14
CA MET A 30 5.43 7.52 -21.73
C MET A 30 5.65 6.03 -21.51
N ALA A 31 6.79 5.54 -21.98
CA ALA A 31 7.24 4.18 -21.72
C ALA A 31 7.40 3.94 -20.20
N GLY A 32 7.07 2.73 -19.75
CA GLY A 32 7.19 2.34 -18.33
C GLY A 32 5.98 2.68 -17.44
N ALA A 33 4.96 3.37 -17.96
CA ALA A 33 3.73 3.67 -17.22
C ALA A 33 3.09 2.41 -16.61
N ASN A 34 2.96 1.34 -17.39
CA ASN A 34 2.38 0.08 -16.93
C ASN A 34 3.19 -0.58 -15.80
N ILE A 35 4.52 -0.49 -15.86
CA ILE A 35 5.40 -1.05 -14.83
C ILE A 35 5.18 -0.31 -13.51
N LEU A 36 5.13 1.03 -13.57
CA LEU A 36 4.92 1.87 -12.40
C LEU A 36 3.52 1.65 -11.79
N MET A 37 2.49 1.50 -12.63
CA MET A 37 1.15 1.15 -12.16
C MET A 37 1.10 -0.22 -11.49
N VAL A 38 1.78 -1.24 -12.05
CA VAL A 38 1.85 -2.58 -11.44
C VAL A 38 2.57 -2.55 -10.09
N ALA A 39 3.68 -1.79 -9.99
CA ALA A 39 4.38 -1.60 -8.72
C ALA A 39 3.46 -0.97 -7.66
N GLY A 40 2.71 0.07 -8.05
CA GLY A 40 1.72 0.72 -7.19
C GLY A 40 0.62 -0.23 -6.71
N LEU A 41 0.10 -1.08 -7.61
CA LEU A 41 -0.89 -2.11 -7.24
C LEU A 41 -0.33 -3.12 -6.24
N ILE A 42 0.90 -3.59 -6.44
CA ILE A 42 1.56 -4.53 -5.51
C ILE A 42 1.72 -3.89 -4.13
N SER A 43 2.14 -2.63 -4.08
CA SER A 43 2.28 -1.90 -2.81
C SER A 43 0.93 -1.75 -2.08
N GLN A 44 -0.16 -1.46 -2.81
CA GLN A 44 -1.50 -1.36 -2.22
C GLN A 44 -2.05 -2.70 -1.72
N VAL A 45 -1.86 -3.78 -2.47
CA VAL A 45 -2.24 -5.13 -2.02
C VAL A 45 -1.47 -5.51 -0.76
N SER A 46 -0.17 -5.18 -0.71
CA SER A 46 0.68 -5.41 0.47
C SER A 46 0.21 -4.59 1.68
N ALA A 47 -0.15 -3.32 1.46
CA ALA A 47 -0.70 -2.46 2.51
C ALA A 47 -2.03 -3.02 3.05
N LEU A 48 -2.93 -3.46 2.18
CA LEU A 48 -4.21 -4.04 2.57
C LEU A 48 -4.01 -5.33 3.37
N GLY A 49 -3.13 -6.23 2.91
CA GLY A 49 -2.79 -7.45 3.64
C GLY A 49 -2.22 -7.16 5.02
N TYR A 50 -1.32 -6.18 5.12
CA TYR A 50 -0.72 -5.77 6.38
C TYR A 50 -1.73 -5.09 7.34
N ALA A 51 -2.65 -4.28 6.81
CA ALA A 51 -3.76 -3.72 7.60
C ALA A 51 -4.68 -4.82 8.15
N GLY A 52 -5.00 -5.82 7.32
CA GLY A 52 -5.76 -7.01 7.72
C GLY A 52 -5.08 -7.77 8.86
N TYR A 53 -3.78 -8.05 8.73
CA TYR A 53 -2.97 -8.70 9.76
C TYR A 53 -3.00 -7.92 11.09
N LEU A 54 -2.80 -6.60 11.07
CA LEU A 54 -2.84 -5.77 12.28
C LEU A 54 -4.23 -5.75 12.93
N SER A 55 -5.29 -5.82 12.12
CA SER A 55 -6.67 -5.85 12.62
C SER A 55 -6.96 -7.16 13.37
N LEU A 56 -6.47 -8.29 12.85
CA LEU A 56 -6.60 -9.60 13.49
C LEU A 56 -5.78 -9.67 14.77
N GLN A 57 -4.50 -9.24 14.73
CA GLN A 57 -3.63 -9.22 15.91
C GLN A 57 -4.23 -8.40 17.06
N ARG A 58 -4.84 -7.24 16.75
CA ARG A 58 -5.55 -6.42 17.76
C ARG A 58 -6.78 -7.12 18.33
N ARG A 59 -7.51 -7.91 17.54
CA ARG A 59 -8.67 -8.68 18.03
C ARG A 59 -8.22 -9.80 18.97
N THR A 60 -7.17 -10.54 18.61
CA THR A 60 -6.60 -11.60 19.46
C THR A 60 -6.12 -11.05 20.80
N LEU A 61 -5.34 -9.95 20.79
CA LEU A 61 -4.87 -9.29 22.02
C LEU A 61 -5.98 -8.73 22.92
N LYS A 62 -7.20 -8.53 22.40
CA LYS A 62 -8.36 -8.09 23.18
C LYS A 62 -9.22 -9.24 23.70
N ALA A 63 -9.10 -10.44 23.12
CA ALA A 63 -9.85 -11.62 23.54
C ALA A 63 -9.13 -12.39 24.66
N GLU A 64 -7.82 -12.15 24.82
CA GLU A 64 -6.96 -12.78 25.83
C GLU A 64 -6.87 -11.95 27.14
N VAL A 65 -7.39 -10.71 27.14
CA VAL A 65 -7.45 -9.80 28.30
C VAL A 65 -8.89 -9.69 28.79
#